data_AF-A0A2N5YK07-F1
#
_entry.id   AF-A0A2N5YK07-F1
#
_cell.length_a   1.000
_cell.length_b   1.000
_cell.length_c   1.000
_cell.angle_alpha   90.00
_cell.angle_beta   90.00
_cell.angle_gamma   90.00
#
_symmetry.space_group_name_H-M   'P 1'
#
loop_
_entity.id
_entity.type
_entity.pdbx_description
1 polymer ?
#
loop_
_entity_poly.entity_id
_entity_poly.type
_entity_poly.pdbx_seq_one_letter_code
_entity_poly.pdbx_strand_id
1 'polypeptide(L)'
;MHNLIQNIDSTTLYYFLSTIAQVLAAIAALLAVFTHFKISEIKDFLVGDGQATHIRMVHSQETQLKNFSRGIIKQFTGYCLENQHDKYQDRLRDAVGRKSLKGIKDVIDLLAKQEKNQNKTIETNPRGLQYLQLRYEKRLKNLNNIKLATKYAILFSFITIVISLILLLFVDCILCSEYVIEILFAMVGLSVTCLSLTFIGVHFGLKDMEDV
;
A
#
# COMPACT_ATOMS: atom_id res chain seq x y z
N MET A 1 -34.68 31.24 4.84
CA MET A 1 -34.31 29.98 5.53
C MET A 1 -35.51 29.24 6.13
N HIS A 2 -36.54 29.94 6.62
CA HIS A 2 -37.76 29.29 7.17
C HIS A 2 -38.55 28.42 6.16
N ASN A 3 -38.59 28.79 4.87
CA ASN A 3 -39.32 28.03 3.85
C ASN A 3 -38.64 26.73 3.37
N LEU A 4 -37.37 26.48 3.75
CA LEU A 4 -36.64 25.27 3.36
C LEU A 4 -36.90 24.09 4.33
N ILE A 5 -37.26 24.41 5.58
CA ILE A 5 -37.50 23.44 6.66
C ILE A 5 -38.90 22.80 6.51
N GLN A 6 -39.88 23.53 5.96
CA GLN A 6 -41.27 23.07 5.84
C GLN A 6 -41.51 21.91 4.85
N ASN A 7 -40.51 21.49 4.07
CA ASN A 7 -40.67 20.48 3.02
C ASN A 7 -39.86 19.18 3.24
N ILE A 8 -39.12 19.05 4.34
CA ILE A 8 -38.42 17.77 4.63
C ILE A 8 -39.41 16.83 5.32
N ASP A 9 -40.03 15.95 4.55
CA ASP A 9 -40.84 14.87 5.11
C ASP A 9 -39.96 13.81 5.81
N SER A 10 -40.50 13.22 6.86
CA SER A 10 -39.95 12.10 7.63
C SER A 10 -39.43 10.97 6.74
N THR A 11 -40.20 10.63 5.72
CA THR A 11 -39.86 9.64 4.70
C THR A 11 -38.53 9.99 4.01
N THR A 12 -38.34 11.26 3.65
CA THR A 12 -37.12 11.74 2.95
C THR A 12 -35.90 11.65 3.85
N LEU A 13 -36.02 12.09 5.11
CA LEU A 13 -34.93 12.04 6.07
C LEU A 13 -34.53 10.60 6.41
N TYR A 14 -35.52 9.73 6.57
CA TYR A 14 -35.31 8.29 6.80
C TYR A 14 -34.55 7.64 5.64
N TYR A 15 -34.99 7.87 4.40
CA TYR A 15 -34.30 7.34 3.22
C TYR A 15 -32.88 7.88 3.08
N PHE A 16 -32.66 9.16 3.37
CA PHE A 16 -31.33 9.77 3.31
C PHE A 16 -30.35 9.10 4.29
N LEU A 17 -30.71 9.00 5.57
CA LEU A 17 -29.86 8.40 6.60
C LEU A 17 -29.63 6.89 6.38
N SER A 18 -30.67 6.17 5.94
CA SER A 18 -30.54 4.76 5.56
C SER A 18 -29.59 4.56 4.38
N THR A 19 -29.70 5.42 3.35
CA THR A 19 -28.87 5.31 2.13
C THR A 19 -27.40 5.59 2.44
N ILE A 20 -27.09 6.57 3.29
CA ILE A 20 -25.70 6.83 3.73
C ILE A 20 -25.09 5.58 4.34
N ALA A 21 -25.81 4.92 5.27
CA ALA A 21 -25.31 3.73 5.94
C ALA A 21 -25.03 2.59 4.94
N GLN A 22 -25.96 2.35 4.01
CA GLN A 22 -25.85 1.29 3.00
C GLN A 22 -24.70 1.54 2.02
N VAL A 23 -24.60 2.76 1.48
CA VAL A 23 -23.57 3.12 0.49
C VAL A 23 -22.18 3.09 1.13
N LEU A 24 -22.01 3.64 2.34
CA LEU A 24 -20.71 3.59 3.03
C LEU A 24 -20.31 2.16 3.40
N ALA A 25 -21.25 1.31 3.80
CA ALA A 25 -20.96 -0.10 4.06
C ALA A 25 -20.49 -0.83 2.79
N ALA A 26 -21.17 -0.61 1.67
CA ALA A 26 -20.80 -1.20 0.38
C ALA A 26 -19.41 -0.72 -0.09
N ILE A 27 -19.14 0.60 0.01
CA ILE A 27 -17.85 1.18 -0.36
C ILE A 27 -16.73 0.65 0.54
N ALA A 28 -16.95 0.57 1.86
CA ALA A 28 -15.96 0.03 2.78
C ALA A 28 -15.63 -1.44 2.47
N ALA A 29 -16.63 -2.26 2.14
CA ALA A 29 -16.43 -3.64 1.72
C ALA A 29 -15.61 -3.74 0.42
N LEU A 30 -15.97 -2.95 -0.60
CA LEU A 30 -15.23 -2.90 -1.86
C LEU A 30 -13.79 -2.43 -1.66
N LEU A 31 -13.57 -1.40 -0.85
CA LEU A 31 -12.24 -0.88 -0.53
C LEU A 31 -11.40 -1.94 0.21
N ALA A 32 -11.99 -2.70 1.13
CA ALA A 32 -11.31 -3.78 1.82
C ALA A 32 -10.85 -4.88 0.85
N VAL A 33 -11.74 -5.30 -0.07
CA VAL A 33 -11.41 -6.29 -1.11
C VAL A 33 -10.32 -5.78 -2.04
N PHE A 34 -10.46 -4.55 -2.56
CA PHE A 34 -9.45 -3.90 -3.40
C PHE A 34 -8.08 -3.86 -2.71
N THR A 35 -8.06 -3.41 -1.45
CA THR A 35 -6.84 -3.28 -0.66
C THR A 35 -6.21 -4.65 -0.40
N HIS A 36 -7.01 -5.69 -0.14
CA HIS A 36 -6.52 -7.04 0.02
C HIS A 36 -5.75 -7.52 -1.22
N PHE A 37 -6.34 -7.38 -2.41
CA PHE A 37 -5.69 -7.74 -3.67
C PHE A 37 -4.44 -6.92 -3.92
N LYS A 38 -4.50 -5.60 -3.75
CA LYS A 38 -3.34 -4.72 -3.96
C LYS A 38 -2.19 -4.98 -3.00
N ILE A 39 -2.47 -5.23 -1.72
CA ILE A 39 -1.43 -5.60 -0.76
C ILE A 39 -0.79 -6.93 -1.15
N SER A 40 -1.58 -7.91 -1.61
CA SER A 40 -1.03 -9.20 -2.06
C SER A 40 -0.12 -9.01 -3.27
N GLU A 41 -0.59 -8.27 -4.29
CA GLU A 41 0.16 -7.97 -5.50
C GLU A 41 1.52 -7.31 -5.18
N ILE A 42 1.52 -6.24 -4.37
CA ILE A 42 2.76 -5.55 -3.99
C ILE A 42 3.69 -6.47 -3.19
N LYS A 43 3.14 -7.29 -2.28
CA LYS A 43 3.94 -8.27 -1.52
C LYS A 43 4.61 -9.27 -2.44
N ASP A 44 3.88 -9.83 -3.39
CA ASP A 44 4.41 -10.82 -4.33
C ASP A 44 5.49 -10.19 -5.21
N PHE A 45 5.32 -8.94 -5.65
CA PHE A 45 6.36 -8.20 -6.35
C PHE A 45 7.63 -8.00 -5.51
N LEU A 46 7.50 -7.56 -4.26
CA LEU A 46 8.64 -7.35 -3.37
C LEU A 46 9.38 -8.67 -3.06
N VAL A 47 8.63 -9.77 -2.87
CA VAL A 47 9.22 -11.11 -2.72
C VAL A 47 9.90 -11.53 -4.02
N GLY A 48 9.31 -11.25 -5.18
CA GLY A 48 9.89 -11.49 -6.50
C GLY A 48 11.20 -10.73 -6.72
N ASP A 49 11.31 -9.48 -6.28
CA ASP A 49 12.56 -8.72 -6.28
C ASP A 49 13.64 -9.41 -5.41
N GLY A 50 13.26 -9.94 -4.25
CA GLY A 50 14.14 -10.75 -3.39
C GLY A 50 14.60 -12.05 -4.06
N GLN A 51 13.67 -12.76 -4.71
CA GLN A 51 13.97 -13.99 -5.48
C GLN A 51 14.93 -13.72 -6.64
N ALA A 52 14.67 -12.66 -7.41
CA ALA A 52 15.51 -12.26 -8.53
C ALA A 52 16.93 -11.89 -8.06
N THR A 53 17.05 -11.17 -6.95
CA THR A 53 18.35 -10.86 -6.35
C THR A 53 19.07 -12.13 -5.89
N HIS A 54 18.39 -13.07 -5.25
CA HIS A 54 18.97 -14.36 -4.85
C HIS A 54 19.49 -15.15 -6.06
N ILE A 55 18.70 -15.28 -7.13
CA ILE A 55 19.10 -15.98 -8.36
C ILE A 55 20.34 -15.32 -8.98
N ARG A 56 20.36 -13.97 -9.05
CA ARG A 56 21.51 -13.22 -9.57
C ARG A 56 22.76 -13.39 -8.72
N MET A 57 22.63 -13.54 -7.40
CA MET A 57 23.76 -13.84 -6.50
C MET A 57 24.31 -15.26 -6.77
N VAL A 58 23.44 -16.27 -6.85
CA VAL A 58 23.82 -17.67 -7.16
C VAL A 58 24.54 -17.76 -8.51
N HIS A 59 23.99 -17.14 -9.55
CA HIS A 59 24.59 -17.17 -10.90
C HIS A 59 25.94 -16.46 -10.95
N SER A 60 26.12 -15.38 -10.17
CA SER A 60 27.40 -14.70 -10.02
C SER A 60 28.46 -15.66 -9.46
N GLN A 61 28.10 -16.44 -8.44
CA GLN A 61 28.99 -17.39 -7.77
C GLN A 61 29.40 -18.57 -8.66
N GLU A 62 28.44 -19.20 -9.36
CA GLU A 62 28.73 -20.29 -10.31
C GLU A 62 29.62 -19.84 -11.48
N THR A 63 29.39 -18.61 -11.96
CA THR A 63 30.16 -18.03 -13.06
C THR A 63 31.58 -17.67 -12.61
N GLN A 64 31.77 -17.18 -11.38
CA GLN A 64 33.10 -16.99 -10.77
C GLN A 64 33.90 -18.31 -10.74
N LEU A 65 33.29 -19.39 -10.24
CA LEU A 65 33.92 -20.71 -10.14
C LEU A 65 34.33 -21.28 -11.51
N LYS A 66 33.47 -21.15 -12.53
CA LYS A 66 33.74 -21.63 -13.90
C LYS A 66 34.80 -20.79 -14.63
N ASN A 67 34.81 -19.48 -14.42
CA ASN A 67 35.80 -18.59 -15.04
C ASN A 67 37.18 -18.74 -14.40
N PHE A 68 37.25 -18.91 -13.07
CA PHE A 68 38.49 -19.22 -12.36
C PHE A 68 39.11 -20.53 -12.86
N SER A 69 38.29 -21.57 -13.04
CA SER A 69 38.74 -22.88 -13.53
C SER A 69 39.17 -22.90 -15.01
N ARG A 70 38.85 -21.85 -15.78
CA ARG A 70 39.14 -21.77 -17.23
C ARG A 70 40.07 -20.62 -17.63
N GLY A 71 40.49 -19.76 -16.71
CA GLY A 71 41.33 -18.60 -17.01
C GLY A 71 40.65 -17.52 -17.88
N ILE A 72 39.32 -17.52 -17.99
CA ILE A 72 38.56 -16.63 -18.88
C ILE A 72 37.93 -15.50 -18.06
N ILE A 73 38.38 -14.25 -18.27
CA ILE A 73 37.75 -13.04 -17.72
C ILE A 73 36.60 -12.63 -18.64
N LYS A 74 35.39 -13.17 -18.44
CA LYS A 74 34.17 -12.66 -19.10
C LYS A 74 33.40 -11.73 -18.17
N GLN A 75 32.93 -10.62 -18.72
CA GLN A 75 32.14 -9.59 -18.04
C GLN A 75 30.98 -10.19 -17.23
N PHE A 76 30.99 -9.91 -15.93
CA PHE A 76 29.99 -10.33 -14.97
C PHE A 76 28.63 -9.67 -15.27
N THR A 77 27.60 -10.48 -15.45
CA THR A 77 26.19 -10.04 -15.54
C THR A 77 25.45 -10.13 -14.19
N GLY A 78 26.16 -10.50 -13.12
CA GLY A 78 25.63 -10.60 -11.75
C GLY A 78 26.16 -9.50 -10.82
N TYR A 79 25.52 -9.33 -9.65
CA TYR A 79 26.01 -8.41 -8.63
C TYR A 79 27.40 -8.86 -8.14
N CYS A 80 28.40 -8.00 -8.30
CA CYS A 80 29.78 -8.26 -7.92
C CYS A 80 29.98 -7.89 -6.44
N LEU A 81 29.67 -8.82 -5.53
CA LEU A 81 29.89 -8.64 -4.09
C LEU A 81 31.23 -9.30 -3.74
N GLU A 82 32.19 -8.51 -3.26
CA GLU A 82 33.57 -8.98 -3.05
C GLU A 82 33.77 -9.69 -1.71
N ASN A 83 32.83 -9.58 -0.75
CA ASN A 83 32.99 -10.15 0.59
C ASN A 83 31.65 -10.59 1.22
N GLN A 84 31.65 -11.78 1.85
CA GLN A 84 30.55 -12.40 2.63
C GLN A 84 29.29 -12.84 1.84
N HIS A 85 29.46 -13.21 0.57
CA HIS A 85 28.37 -13.69 -0.30
C HIS A 85 27.49 -14.77 0.35
N ASP A 86 28.10 -15.83 0.89
CA ASP A 86 27.35 -16.98 1.44
C ASP A 86 26.40 -16.59 2.58
N LYS A 87 26.87 -15.73 3.49
CA LYS A 87 26.07 -15.27 4.63
C LYS A 87 24.87 -14.43 4.20
N TYR A 88 25.04 -13.55 3.21
CA TYR A 88 23.94 -12.71 2.72
C TYR A 88 22.98 -13.50 1.85
N GLN A 89 23.49 -14.47 1.09
CA GLN A 89 22.70 -15.39 0.29
C GLN A 89 21.81 -16.26 1.16
N ASP A 90 22.34 -16.88 2.23
CA ASP A 90 21.55 -17.69 3.16
C ASP A 90 20.47 -16.87 3.86
N ARG A 91 20.80 -15.64 4.29
CA ARG A 91 19.82 -14.72 4.90
C ARG A 91 18.74 -14.31 3.91
N LEU A 92 19.09 -14.06 2.66
CA LEU A 92 18.12 -13.73 1.62
C LEU A 92 17.24 -14.92 1.27
N ARG A 93 17.83 -16.12 1.18
CA ARG A 93 17.10 -17.38 0.95
C ARG A 93 16.09 -17.64 2.05
N ASP A 94 16.48 -17.51 3.32
CA ASP A 94 15.58 -17.66 4.45
C ASP A 94 14.48 -16.58 4.44
N ALA A 95 14.83 -15.32 4.20
CA ALA A 95 13.87 -14.23 4.13
C ALA A 95 12.85 -14.40 2.99
N VAL A 96 13.30 -14.84 1.81
CA VAL A 96 12.45 -15.17 0.66
C VAL A 96 11.57 -16.38 0.96
N GLY A 97 12.12 -17.44 1.54
CA GLY A 97 11.39 -18.64 1.92
C GLY A 97 10.26 -18.35 2.90
N ARG A 98 10.49 -17.43 3.86
CA ARG A 98 9.48 -16.95 4.81
C ARG A 98 8.60 -15.81 4.28
N LYS A 99 8.83 -15.34 3.04
CA LYS A 99 8.19 -14.15 2.47
C LYS A 99 8.29 -12.91 3.38
N SER A 100 9.42 -12.77 4.09
CA SER A 100 9.67 -11.68 5.04
C SER A 100 10.15 -10.43 4.32
N LEU A 101 9.24 -9.47 4.08
CA LEU A 101 9.58 -8.19 3.44
C LEU A 101 10.69 -7.43 4.19
N LYS A 102 10.71 -7.50 5.52
CA LYS A 102 11.73 -6.88 6.36
C LYS A 102 13.08 -7.56 6.15
N GLY A 103 13.12 -8.90 6.19
CA GLY A 103 14.36 -9.65 5.96
C GLY A 103 14.95 -9.41 4.57
N ILE A 104 14.09 -9.35 3.54
CA ILE A 104 14.52 -9.04 2.17
C ILE A 104 15.07 -7.61 2.10
N LYS A 105 14.38 -6.62 2.70
CA LYS A 105 14.84 -5.23 2.77
C LYS A 105 16.21 -5.14 3.41
N ASP A 106 16.40 -5.77 4.56
CA ASP A 106 17.65 -5.71 5.32
C ASP A 106 18.83 -6.21 4.48
N VAL A 107 18.64 -7.27 3.69
CA VAL A 107 19.69 -7.77 2.80
C VAL A 107 19.92 -6.82 1.63
N ILE A 108 18.86 -6.36 0.95
CA ILE A 108 18.99 -5.39 -0.17
C ILE A 108 19.73 -4.12 0.28
N ASP A 109 19.40 -3.58 1.46
CA ASP A 109 20.06 -2.41 2.04
C ASP A 109 21.55 -2.64 2.30
N LEU A 110 21.92 -3.84 2.76
CA LEU A 110 23.32 -4.22 2.97
C LEU A 110 24.08 -4.32 1.64
N LEU A 111 23.46 -4.94 0.63
CA LEU A 111 24.05 -5.09 -0.70
C LEU A 111 24.24 -3.73 -1.39
N ALA A 112 23.26 -2.83 -1.30
CA ALA A 112 23.36 -1.48 -1.84
C ALA A 112 24.46 -0.65 -1.16
N LYS A 113 24.65 -0.80 0.17
CA LYS A 113 25.77 -0.17 0.89
C LYS A 113 27.12 -0.71 0.43
N GLN A 114 27.24 -2.01 0.15
CA GLN A 114 28.47 -2.58 -0.40
C GLN A 114 28.77 -2.05 -1.79
N GLU A 115 27.78 -1.95 -2.67
CA GLU A 115 27.92 -1.35 -3.99
C GLU A 115 28.40 0.12 -3.89
N LYS A 116 27.86 0.88 -2.94
CA LYS A 116 28.28 2.27 -2.67
C LYS A 116 29.74 2.35 -2.20
N ASN A 117 30.17 1.43 -1.34
CA ASN A 117 31.56 1.36 -0.87
C ASN A 117 32.55 1.02 -1.98
N GLN A 118 32.10 0.39 -3.08
CA GLN A 118 32.89 0.14 -4.28
C GLN A 118 32.92 1.34 -5.26
N ASN A 119 32.51 2.53 -4.82
CA ASN A 119 32.38 3.74 -5.65
C ASN A 119 31.46 3.60 -6.87
N LYS A 120 30.57 2.61 -6.86
CA LYS A 120 29.49 2.51 -7.85
C LYS A 120 28.33 3.39 -7.40
N THR A 121 27.75 4.09 -8.37
CA THR A 121 26.63 5.02 -8.21
C THR A 121 25.51 4.59 -9.15
N ILE A 122 24.31 5.14 -8.97
CA ILE A 122 23.20 4.91 -9.91
C ILE A 122 23.56 5.39 -11.32
N GLU A 123 24.37 6.43 -11.45
CA GLU A 123 24.81 6.93 -12.77
C GLU A 123 25.76 5.94 -13.47
N THR A 124 26.62 5.27 -12.71
CA THR A 124 27.59 4.29 -13.24
C THR A 124 27.00 2.88 -13.35
N ASN A 125 25.97 2.57 -12.58
CA ASN A 125 25.20 1.33 -12.64
C ASN A 125 23.69 1.57 -12.46
N PRO A 126 22.97 1.98 -13.54
CA PRO A 126 21.57 2.41 -13.46
C PRO A 126 20.59 1.29 -13.10
N ARG A 127 21.00 0.03 -13.20
CA ARG A 127 20.21 -1.15 -12.77
C ARG A 127 20.87 -1.88 -11.58
N GLY A 128 21.74 -1.17 -10.85
CA GLY A 128 22.46 -1.66 -9.69
C GLY A 128 21.57 -1.92 -8.46
N LEU A 129 22.21 -2.34 -7.38
CA LEU A 129 21.58 -2.62 -6.09
C LEU A 129 21.02 -1.35 -5.45
N GLN A 130 21.65 -0.20 -5.69
CA GLN A 130 21.12 1.09 -5.23
C GLN A 130 19.77 1.44 -5.87
N TYR A 131 19.61 1.19 -7.17
CA TYR A 131 18.32 1.39 -7.85
C TYR A 131 17.26 0.41 -7.33
N LEU A 132 17.64 -0.86 -7.17
CA LEU A 132 16.77 -1.89 -6.59
C LEU A 132 16.29 -1.47 -5.18
N GLN A 133 17.19 -0.99 -4.33
CA GLN A 133 16.89 -0.51 -2.99
C GLN A 133 15.85 0.62 -3.02
N LEU A 134 16.08 1.67 -3.82
CA LEU A 134 15.16 2.80 -3.94
C LEU A 134 13.77 2.36 -4.40
N ARG A 135 13.70 1.49 -5.42
CA ARG A 135 12.44 0.93 -5.92
C ARG A 135 11.72 0.11 -4.84
N TYR A 136 12.45 -0.73 -4.12
CA TYR A 136 11.93 -1.57 -3.05
C TYR A 136 11.36 -0.71 -1.90
N GLU A 137 12.09 0.33 -1.48
CA GLU A 137 11.64 1.24 -0.42
C GLU A 137 10.42 2.07 -0.84
N LYS A 138 10.39 2.54 -2.10
CA LYS A 138 9.23 3.25 -2.66
C LYS A 138 7.96 2.38 -2.61
N ARG A 139 8.07 1.12 -3.03
CA ARG A 139 6.95 0.15 -3.00
C ARG A 139 6.54 -0.23 -1.58
N LEU A 140 7.50 -0.40 -0.67
CA LEU A 140 7.19 -0.66 0.75
C LEU A 140 6.47 0.52 1.40
N LYS A 141 6.90 1.76 1.09
CA LYS A 141 6.22 2.99 1.52
C LYS A 141 4.81 3.05 0.95
N ASN A 142 4.62 2.71 -0.32
CA ASN A 142 3.30 2.69 -0.96
C ASN A 142 2.36 1.67 -0.28
N LEU A 143 2.86 0.45 -0.03
CA LEU A 143 2.12 -0.59 0.72
C LEU A 143 1.67 -0.11 2.09
N ASN A 144 2.51 0.63 2.82
CA ASN A 144 2.15 1.20 4.12
C ASN A 144 1.11 2.32 3.99
N ASN A 145 1.25 3.19 2.98
CA ASN A 145 0.27 4.24 2.70
C ASN A 145 -1.11 3.68 2.37
N ILE A 146 -1.19 2.64 1.51
CA ILE A 146 -2.43 1.95 1.16
C ILE A 146 -3.08 1.37 2.42
N LYS A 147 -2.31 0.64 3.25
CA LYS A 147 -2.83 0.08 4.52
C LYS A 147 -3.39 1.15 5.45
N LEU A 148 -2.67 2.25 5.61
CA LEU A 148 -3.02 3.32 6.53
C LEU A 148 -4.25 4.09 6.03
N ALA A 149 -4.29 4.45 4.75
CA ALA A 149 -5.44 5.12 4.14
C ALA A 149 -6.70 4.25 4.22
N THR A 150 -6.61 2.96 3.85
CA THR A 150 -7.75 2.03 3.93
C THR A 150 -8.22 1.83 5.37
N LYS A 151 -7.30 1.69 6.33
CA LYS A 151 -7.65 1.55 7.75
C LYS A 151 -8.47 2.75 8.23
N TYR A 152 -8.03 3.97 7.91
CA TYR A 152 -8.76 5.17 8.29
C TYR A 152 -10.10 5.29 7.56
N ALA A 153 -10.14 5.02 6.24
CA ALA A 153 -11.38 5.05 5.49
C ALA A 153 -12.43 4.10 6.08
N ILE A 154 -12.07 2.85 6.37
CA ILE A 154 -12.98 1.87 6.98
C ILE A 154 -13.42 2.31 8.38
N LEU A 155 -12.51 2.81 9.21
CA LEU A 155 -12.83 3.28 10.56
C LEU A 155 -13.82 4.46 10.53
N PHE A 156 -13.57 5.45 9.66
CA PHE A 156 -14.46 6.60 9.50
C PHE A 156 -15.81 6.19 8.92
N SER A 157 -15.85 5.28 7.95
CA SER A 157 -17.10 4.73 7.43
C SER A 157 -17.90 4.03 8.52
N PHE A 158 -17.26 3.20 9.36
CA PHE A 158 -17.92 2.54 10.47
C PHE A 158 -18.53 3.53 11.47
N ILE A 159 -17.77 4.55 11.88
CA ILE A 159 -18.27 5.61 12.77
C ILE A 159 -19.46 6.35 12.13
N THR A 160 -19.36 6.70 10.85
CA THR A 160 -20.42 7.42 10.13
C THR A 160 -21.69 6.57 10.01
N ILE A 161 -21.55 5.26 9.75
CA ILE A 161 -22.67 4.32 9.73
C ILE A 161 -23.35 4.27 11.10
N VAL A 162 -22.58 4.14 12.19
CA VAL A 162 -23.13 4.11 13.56
C VAL A 162 -23.88 5.40 13.88
N ILE A 163 -23.31 6.57 13.55
CA ILE A 163 -23.98 7.87 13.71
C ILE A 163 -25.27 7.90 12.88
N SER A 164 -25.23 7.47 11.62
CA SER A 164 -26.40 7.45 10.74
C SER A 164 -27.53 6.58 11.31
N LEU A 165 -27.19 5.41 11.86
CA LEU A 165 -28.16 4.51 12.49
C LEU A 165 -28.75 5.11 13.77
N ILE A 166 -27.93 5.78 14.60
CA ILE A 166 -28.43 6.48 15.78
C ILE A 166 -29.40 7.58 15.37
N LEU A 167 -29.03 8.41 14.38
CA LEU A 167 -29.92 9.47 13.88
C LEU A 167 -31.22 8.89 13.30
N LEU A 168 -31.15 7.74 12.65
CA LEU A 168 -32.32 7.05 12.11
C LEU A 168 -33.31 6.62 13.21
N LEU A 169 -32.82 6.20 14.38
CA LEU A 169 -33.67 5.89 15.55
C LEU A 169 -34.39 7.11 16.13
N PHE A 170 -33.84 8.31 15.93
CA PHE A 170 -34.37 9.57 16.46
C PHE A 170 -34.92 10.50 15.37
N VAL A 171 -35.30 9.96 14.20
CA VAL A 171 -35.77 10.73 13.04
C VAL A 171 -36.90 11.69 13.41
N ASP A 172 -37.89 11.24 14.18
CA ASP A 172 -39.04 12.07 14.57
C ASP A 172 -38.62 13.23 15.48
N CYS A 173 -37.70 12.98 16.42
CA CYS A 173 -37.14 14.01 17.29
C CYS A 173 -36.29 15.01 16.50
N ILE A 174 -35.56 14.54 15.50
CA ILE A 174 -34.73 15.39 14.65
C ILE A 174 -35.62 16.32 13.83
N LEU A 175 -36.68 15.83 13.20
CA LEU A 175 -37.59 16.66 12.38
C LEU A 175 -38.23 17.81 13.16
N CYS A 176 -38.51 17.60 14.46
CA CYS A 176 -39.03 18.64 15.34
C CYS A 176 -37.95 19.61 15.86
N SER A 177 -36.67 19.35 15.56
CA SER A 177 -35.54 20.17 16.01
C SER A 177 -35.26 21.34 15.06
N GLU A 178 -34.84 22.47 15.61
CA GLU A 178 -34.33 23.60 14.81
C GLU A 178 -33.00 23.27 14.10
N TYR A 179 -32.31 22.21 14.54
CA TYR A 179 -30.96 21.84 14.08
C TYR A 179 -30.94 20.83 12.91
N VAL A 180 -32.07 20.48 12.30
CA VAL A 180 -32.16 19.50 11.19
C VAL A 180 -31.15 19.79 10.08
N ILE A 181 -31.06 21.05 9.66
CA ILE A 181 -30.19 21.48 8.56
C ILE A 181 -28.72 21.27 8.92
N GLU A 182 -28.33 21.59 10.16
CA GLU A 182 -26.96 21.44 10.65
C GLU A 182 -26.56 19.96 10.74
N ILE A 183 -27.47 19.12 11.21
CA ILE A 183 -27.28 17.65 11.25
C ILE A 183 -27.10 17.10 9.83
N LEU A 184 -27.92 17.54 8.87
CA LEU A 184 -27.80 17.14 7.47
C LEU A 184 -26.45 17.57 6.87
N PHE A 185 -26.03 18.82 7.08
CA PHE A 185 -24.73 19.30 6.63
C PHE A 185 -23.57 18.51 7.25
N ALA A 186 -23.66 18.17 8.54
CA ALA A 186 -22.67 17.35 9.22
C ALA A 186 -22.59 15.94 8.60
N MET A 187 -23.73 15.31 8.32
CA MET A 187 -23.78 13.98 7.68
C MET A 187 -23.24 13.99 6.25
N VAL A 188 -23.55 15.03 5.46
CA VAL A 188 -22.96 15.22 4.13
C VAL A 188 -21.44 15.40 4.25
N GLY A 189 -20.96 16.25 5.17
CA GLY A 189 -19.54 16.49 5.38
C GLY A 189 -18.77 15.22 5.77
N LEU A 190 -19.33 14.41 6.68
CA LEU A 190 -18.78 13.10 7.07
C LEU A 190 -18.72 12.14 5.87
N SER A 191 -19.79 12.09 5.07
CA SER A 191 -19.88 11.23 3.89
C SER A 191 -18.84 11.63 2.84
N VAL A 192 -18.70 12.93 2.54
CA VAL A 192 -17.69 13.46 1.62
C VAL A 192 -16.29 13.12 2.11
N THR A 193 -16.01 13.29 3.41
CA THR A 193 -14.72 12.95 4.01
C THR A 193 -14.39 11.46 3.84
N CYS A 194 -15.37 10.57 4.08
CA CYS A 194 -15.21 9.12 3.86
C CYS A 194 -14.89 8.80 2.39
N LEU A 195 -15.61 9.43 1.46
CA LEU A 195 -15.38 9.25 0.03
C LEU A 195 -13.98 9.74 -0.37
N SER A 196 -13.55 10.92 0.08
CA SER A 196 -12.22 11.45 -0.20
C SER A 196 -11.11 10.52 0.31
N LEU A 197 -11.23 9.98 1.52
CA LEU A 197 -10.27 9.00 2.06
C LEU A 197 -10.24 7.70 1.24
N THR A 198 -11.40 7.24 0.78
CA THR A 198 -11.52 6.07 -0.10
C THR A 198 -10.80 6.32 -1.42
N PHE A 199 -11.04 7.47 -2.06
CA PHE A 199 -10.36 7.87 -3.30
C PHE A 199 -8.84 7.96 -3.13
N ILE A 200 -8.37 8.52 -2.01
CA ILE A 200 -6.92 8.56 -1.70
C ILE A 200 -6.34 7.15 -1.59
N GLY A 201 -7.04 6.23 -0.91
CA GLY A 201 -6.63 4.84 -0.79
C GLY A 201 -6.53 4.13 -2.15
N VAL A 202 -7.53 4.31 -3.01
CA VAL A 202 -7.54 3.76 -4.37
C VAL A 202 -6.42 4.37 -5.23
N HIS A 203 -6.24 5.69 -5.17
CA HIS A 203 -5.19 6.39 -5.90
C HIS A 203 -3.79 5.86 -5.56
N PHE A 204 -3.48 5.63 -4.28
CA PHE A 204 -2.20 4.99 -3.91
C PHE A 204 -2.06 3.57 -4.46
N GLY A 205 -3.16 2.80 -4.50
CA GLY A 205 -3.19 1.47 -5.08
C GLY A 205 -3.00 1.42 -6.60
N LEU A 206 -3.45 2.46 -7.31
CA LEU A 206 -3.30 2.58 -8.77
C LEU A 206 -1.92 3.13 -9.16
N LYS A 207 -1.40 4.10 -8.41
CA LYS A 207 -0.08 4.71 -8.68
C LYS A 207 1.06 3.70 -8.69
N ASP A 208 0.93 2.57 -7.98
CA ASP A 208 1.92 1.49 -8.01
C ASP A 208 2.13 0.88 -9.41
N MET A 209 1.10 0.91 -10.26
CA MET A 209 1.12 0.33 -11.60
C MET A 209 1.78 1.23 -12.64
N GLU A 210 1.89 2.54 -12.39
CA GLU A 210 2.51 3.50 -13.34
C GLU A 210 4.06 3.45 -13.30
N ASP A 211 4.64 2.90 -12.23
CA ASP A 211 6.09 2.81 -12.01
C ASP A 211 6.69 1.44 -12.45
N VAL A 212 5.96 0.66 -13.25
CA VAL A 212 6.40 -0.61 -13.86
C VAL A 212 6.81 -0.40 -15.31
#